data_AF-A0A8G1EBN3-F1
#
_entry.id   AF-A0A8G1EBN3-F1
#
_cell.length_a   1.000
_cell.length_b   1.000
_cell.length_c   1.000
_cell.angle_alpha   90.00
_cell.angle_beta   90.00
_cell.angle_gamma   90.00
#
_symmetry.space_group_name_H-M   'P 1'
#
loop_
_entity.id
_entity.type
_entity.pdbx_description
1 polymer ?
#
loop_
_entity_poly.entity_id
_entity_poly.type
_entity_poly.pdbx_seq_one_letter_code
_entity_poly.pdbx_strand_id
1 'polypeptide(L)'
;MFGAIGIVVVFVMVFGGYIAAGGKIEIILHSLPFEMVMICGAAVGAFLLSNDPAAVKQTLKDIGRVFRGPQWKPADYRELLCLLFEIIRLARSNPVALEEHIERPSESSLFARYPRIQADHDVVNLIADTLRAASMNYDDPHQVEEVLDKRMEASHTHALHSSHALQTVADGLPALGIVAAVLGVIKTMGSIDQPPEILGKMIGGALVGTFLGVFLAYGIVGPLATRLNAVVEEDRHFYQLIREVLIANLHRHPANICIEVGRQNIPHGKRPEFAELESALKVLKQEAA
;
A
#
# COMPACT_ATOMS: atom_id res chain seq x y z
N MET A 1 7.17 -2.56 -12.22
CA MET A 1 8.27 -3.12 -13.06
C MET A 1 9.54 -3.42 -12.27
N PHE A 2 10.10 -2.50 -11.49
CA PHE A 2 11.33 -2.75 -10.70
C PHE A 2 11.24 -3.92 -9.70
N GLY A 3 10.08 -4.14 -9.06
CA GLY A 3 9.92 -5.26 -8.12
C GLY A 3 10.11 -6.65 -8.76
N ALA A 4 9.56 -6.88 -9.95
CA ALA A 4 9.74 -8.15 -10.66
C ALA A 4 11.19 -8.37 -11.11
N ILE A 5 11.87 -7.30 -11.55
CA ILE A 5 13.30 -7.33 -11.88
C ILE A 5 14.12 -7.68 -10.63
N GLY A 6 13.81 -7.07 -9.48
CA GLY A 6 14.47 -7.36 -8.21
C GLY A 6 14.36 -8.84 -7.82
N ILE A 7 13.16 -9.42 -7.94
CA ILE A 7 12.95 -10.86 -7.69
C ILE A 7 13.83 -11.69 -8.63
N VAL A 8 13.83 -11.41 -9.94
CA VAL A 8 14.68 -12.14 -10.90
C VAL A 8 16.16 -12.03 -10.53
N VAL A 9 16.64 -10.85 -10.15
CA VAL A 9 18.04 -10.64 -9.74
C VAL A 9 18.37 -11.47 -8.49
N VAL A 10 17.49 -11.50 -7.49
CA VAL A 10 17.68 -12.33 -6.28
C VAL A 10 17.81 -13.81 -6.66
N PHE A 11 16.92 -14.33 -7.50
CA PHE A 11 16.98 -15.72 -7.94
C PHE A 11 18.24 -16.03 -8.76
N VAL A 12 18.58 -15.17 -9.73
CA VAL A 12 19.76 -15.37 -10.60
C VAL A 12 21.05 -15.31 -9.79
N MET A 13 21.18 -14.38 -8.86
CA MET A 13 22.43 -14.24 -8.09
C MET A 13 22.60 -15.37 -7.07
N VAL A 14 21.53 -15.78 -6.38
CA VAL A 14 21.61 -16.87 -5.39
C VAL A 14 21.77 -18.23 -6.08
N PHE A 15 20.88 -18.59 -7.00
CA PHE A 15 20.91 -19.92 -7.62
C PHE A 15 21.93 -19.99 -8.76
N GLY A 16 22.12 -18.93 -9.53
CA GLY A 16 23.17 -18.88 -10.56
C GLY A 16 24.56 -18.90 -9.95
N GLY A 17 24.79 -18.17 -8.85
CA GLY A 17 26.04 -18.26 -8.08
C GLY A 17 26.30 -19.67 -7.53
N TYR A 18 25.27 -20.32 -6.98
CA TYR A 18 25.36 -21.71 -6.52
C TYR A 18 25.73 -22.69 -7.63
N ILE A 19 25.10 -22.61 -8.81
CA ILE A 19 25.45 -23.45 -9.97
C ILE A 19 26.88 -23.16 -10.43
N ALA A 20 27.26 -21.88 -10.54
CA ALA A 20 28.60 -21.48 -10.99
C ALA A 20 29.71 -21.97 -10.05
N ALA A 21 29.42 -22.10 -8.75
CA ALA A 21 30.31 -22.70 -7.76
C ALA A 21 30.36 -24.25 -7.81
N GLY A 22 29.65 -24.88 -8.75
CA GLY A 22 29.59 -26.35 -8.90
C GLY A 22 28.47 -27.01 -8.08
N GLY A 23 27.53 -26.24 -7.55
CA GLY A 23 26.39 -26.73 -6.78
C GLY A 23 25.39 -27.54 -7.62
N LYS A 24 24.77 -28.56 -7.00
CA LYS A 24 23.78 -29.44 -7.64
C LYS A 24 22.36 -29.07 -7.22
N ILE A 25 21.64 -28.35 -8.09
CA ILE A 25 20.26 -27.91 -7.83
C ILE A 25 19.28 -29.07 -7.59
N GLU A 26 19.56 -30.26 -8.12
CA GLU A 26 18.70 -31.45 -7.96
C GLU A 26 18.36 -31.75 -6.49
N ILE A 27 19.32 -31.55 -5.58
CA ILE A 27 19.12 -31.78 -4.14
C ILE A 27 18.09 -30.79 -3.57
N ILE A 28 18.20 -29.52 -3.97
CA ILE A 28 17.26 -28.47 -3.54
C ILE A 28 15.87 -28.77 -4.10
N LEU A 29 15.76 -29.06 -5.41
CA LEU A 29 14.50 -29.33 -6.07
C LEU A 29 13.78 -30.56 -5.52
N HIS A 30 14.52 -31.59 -5.12
CA HIS A 30 13.93 -32.80 -4.54
C HIS A 30 13.30 -32.52 -3.16
N SER A 31 13.94 -31.70 -2.33
CA SER A 31 13.44 -31.35 -0.99
C SER A 31 12.41 -30.22 -1.01
N LEU A 32 12.46 -29.35 -2.02
CA LEU A 32 11.67 -28.11 -2.09
C LEU A 32 10.15 -28.31 -1.88
N PRO A 33 9.46 -29.31 -2.45
CA PRO A 33 8.02 -29.45 -2.26
C PRO A 33 7.63 -29.63 -0.79
N PHE A 34 8.34 -30.48 -0.06
CA PHE A 34 8.03 -30.77 1.34
C PHE A 34 8.46 -29.62 2.26
N GLU A 35 9.64 -29.04 2.01
CA GLU A 35 10.14 -27.88 2.76
C GLU A 35 9.22 -26.67 2.57
N MET A 36 8.74 -26.41 1.35
CA MET A 36 7.77 -25.33 1.08
C MET A 36 6.44 -25.57 1.80
N VAL A 37 5.94 -26.81 1.87
CA VAL A 37 4.71 -27.10 2.63
C VAL A 37 4.92 -26.86 4.12
N MET A 38 6.04 -27.29 4.70
CA MET A 38 6.33 -27.05 6.11
C MET A 38 6.50 -25.57 6.42
N ILE A 39 7.30 -24.85 5.62
CA ILE A 39 7.64 -23.45 5.86
C ILE A 39 6.49 -22.53 5.45
N CYS A 40 6.06 -22.55 4.19
CA CYS A 40 5.01 -21.66 3.70
C CYS A 40 3.63 -22.08 4.23
N GLY A 41 3.36 -23.38 4.39
CA GLY A 41 2.11 -23.84 4.99
C GLY A 41 1.98 -23.41 6.45
N ALA A 42 3.05 -23.54 7.25
CA ALA A 42 3.05 -23.02 8.62
C ALA A 42 2.99 -21.48 8.66
N ALA A 43 3.64 -20.78 7.73
CA ALA A 43 3.57 -19.33 7.63
C ALA A 43 2.15 -18.84 7.31
N VAL A 44 1.46 -19.50 6.39
CA VAL A 44 0.04 -19.23 6.09
C VAL A 44 -0.82 -19.55 7.31
N GLY A 45 -0.59 -20.66 8.00
CA GLY A 45 -1.29 -21.00 9.24
C GLY A 45 -1.11 -19.95 10.33
N ALA A 46 0.13 -19.47 10.54
CA ALA A 46 0.44 -18.41 11.49
C ALA A 46 -0.20 -17.07 11.11
N PHE A 47 -0.21 -16.75 9.81
CA PHE A 47 -0.87 -15.56 9.28
C PHE A 47 -2.39 -15.60 9.51
N LEU A 48 -3.03 -16.74 9.24
CA LEU A 48 -4.47 -16.93 9.50
C LEU A 48 -4.80 -16.91 11.00
N LEU A 49 -3.90 -17.40 11.86
CA LEU A 49 -4.09 -17.38 13.31
C LEU A 49 -3.99 -15.97 13.90
N SER A 50 -3.21 -15.09 13.27
CA SER A 50 -2.91 -13.75 13.79
C SER A 50 -3.79 -12.64 13.21
N ASN A 51 -4.65 -12.93 12.22
CA ASN A 51 -5.44 -11.93 11.51
C ASN A 51 -6.91 -12.36 11.37
N ASP A 52 -7.82 -11.39 11.38
CA ASP A 52 -9.23 -11.64 11.09
C ASP A 52 -9.48 -11.83 9.57
N PRO A 53 -10.64 -12.38 9.16
CA PRO A 53 -10.91 -12.66 7.74
C PRO A 53 -10.87 -11.43 6.82
N ALA A 54 -11.20 -10.23 7.33
CA ALA A 54 -11.16 -9.01 6.53
C ALA A 54 -9.72 -8.57 6.28
N ALA A 55 -8.89 -8.59 7.33
CA ALA A 55 -7.45 -8.33 7.24
C ALA A 55 -6.73 -9.30 6.27
N VAL A 56 -7.08 -10.59 6.31
CA VAL A 56 -6.54 -11.61 5.38
C VAL A 56 -6.88 -11.24 3.93
N LYS A 57 -8.15 -10.95 3.65
CA LYS A 57 -8.61 -10.60 2.29
C LYS A 57 -7.96 -9.31 1.79
N GLN A 58 -7.84 -8.30 2.66
CA GLN A 58 -7.21 -7.03 2.34
C GLN A 58 -5.74 -7.22 1.99
N THR A 59 -5.01 -8.00 2.81
CA THR A 59 -3.58 -8.28 2.58
C THR A 59 -3.35 -9.00 1.26
N LEU A 60 -4.20 -9.98 0.91
CA LEU A 60 -4.11 -10.65 -0.39
C LEU A 60 -4.35 -9.70 -1.57
N LYS A 61 -5.28 -8.76 -1.44
CA LYS A 61 -5.52 -7.71 -2.45
C LYS A 61 -4.32 -6.78 -2.57
N ASP A 62 -3.72 -6.41 -1.44
CA ASP A 62 -2.64 -5.43 -1.35
C ASP A 62 -1.28 -5.98 -1.82
N ILE A 63 -1.05 -7.30 -1.79
CA ILE A 63 0.12 -7.90 -2.45
C ILE A 63 0.21 -7.48 -3.93
N GLY A 64 -0.93 -7.36 -4.62
CA GLY A 64 -0.96 -6.88 -6.01
C GLY A 64 -0.49 -5.43 -6.17
N ARG A 65 -0.66 -4.59 -5.13
CA ARG A 65 -0.21 -3.19 -5.13
C ARG A 65 1.30 -3.07 -5.11
N VAL A 66 2.02 -4.05 -4.58
CA VAL A 66 3.49 -4.05 -4.58
C VAL A 66 4.06 -3.93 -6.01
N PHE A 67 3.40 -4.58 -6.98
CA PHE A 67 3.80 -4.56 -8.38
C PHE A 67 3.24 -3.38 -9.17
N ARG A 68 2.00 -2.96 -8.85
CA ARG A 68 1.33 -1.81 -9.50
C ARG A 68 1.92 -0.47 -9.06
N GLY A 69 2.39 -0.38 -7.82
CA GLY A 69 2.87 0.84 -7.20
C GLY A 69 1.75 1.73 -6.65
N PRO A 70 2.09 3.00 -6.35
CA PRO A 70 1.14 4.01 -5.87
C PRO A 70 -0.01 4.20 -6.83
N GLN A 71 -1.18 4.48 -6.27
CA GLN A 71 -2.40 4.72 -7.02
C GLN A 71 -2.35 6.05 -7.77
N TRP A 72 -1.78 7.08 -7.15
CA TRP A 72 -1.89 8.48 -7.61
C TRP A 72 -0.67 8.97 -8.38
N LYS A 73 -0.92 9.44 -9.60
CA LYS A 73 0.07 10.01 -10.53
C LYS A 73 0.05 11.55 -10.48
N PRO A 74 1.11 12.24 -10.97
CA PRO A 74 1.15 13.71 -10.96
C PRO A 74 -0.09 14.40 -11.56
N ALA A 75 -0.63 13.85 -12.66
CA ALA A 75 -1.86 14.37 -13.27
C ALA A 75 -3.08 14.28 -12.34
N ASP A 76 -3.19 13.20 -11.56
CA ASP A 76 -4.30 13.02 -10.62
C ASP A 76 -4.24 14.08 -9.49
N TYR A 77 -3.06 14.52 -9.05
CA TYR A 77 -2.91 15.61 -8.07
C TYR A 77 -3.38 16.96 -8.63
N ARG A 78 -3.05 17.26 -9.90
CA ARG A 78 -3.53 18.47 -10.56
C ARG A 78 -5.05 18.46 -10.71
N GLU A 79 -5.61 17.32 -11.11
CA GLU A 79 -7.07 17.11 -11.19
C GLU A 79 -7.74 17.27 -9.82
N LEU A 80 -7.13 16.76 -8.75
CA LEU A 80 -7.65 16.94 -7.39
C LEU A 80 -7.70 18.41 -6.97
N LEU A 81 -6.64 19.18 -7.26
CA LEU A 81 -6.64 20.62 -6.98
C LEU A 81 -7.73 21.36 -7.77
N CYS A 82 -7.97 20.95 -9.03
CA CYS A 82 -9.04 21.50 -9.85
C CYS A 82 -10.44 21.17 -9.30
N LEU A 83 -10.66 19.92 -8.92
CA LEU A 83 -11.88 19.45 -8.26
C LEU A 83 -12.16 20.26 -6.98
N LEU A 84 -11.19 20.34 -6.09
CA LEU A 84 -11.33 21.09 -4.83
C LEU A 84 -11.57 22.58 -5.07
N PHE A 85 -10.99 23.16 -6.13
CA PHE A 85 -11.23 24.54 -6.52
C PHE A 85 -12.68 24.78 -6.95
N GLU A 86 -13.22 23.90 -7.80
CA GLU A 86 -14.61 23.96 -8.24
C GLU A 86 -15.57 23.82 -7.06
N ILE A 87 -15.32 22.86 -6.17
CA ILE A 87 -16.11 22.67 -4.94
C ILE A 87 -16.08 23.91 -4.07
N ILE A 88 -14.89 24.47 -3.76
CA ILE A 88 -14.76 25.66 -2.91
C ILE A 88 -15.48 26.86 -3.52
N ARG A 89 -15.43 27.02 -4.85
CA ARG A 89 -16.17 28.10 -5.53
C ARG A 89 -17.67 27.90 -5.44
N LEU A 90 -18.14 26.69 -5.75
CA LEU A 90 -19.56 26.36 -5.68
C LEU A 90 -20.11 26.55 -4.27
N ALA A 91 -19.37 26.10 -3.25
CA ALA A 91 -19.70 26.28 -1.83
C ALA A 91 -19.97 27.75 -1.47
N ARG A 92 -19.23 28.68 -2.07
CA ARG A 92 -19.33 30.12 -1.77
C ARG A 92 -20.40 30.82 -2.60
N SER A 93 -20.57 30.43 -3.86
CA SER A 93 -21.55 31.06 -4.75
C SER A 93 -22.96 30.51 -4.54
N ASN A 94 -23.09 29.21 -4.29
CA ASN A 94 -24.36 28.53 -4.11
C ASN A 94 -24.20 27.31 -3.17
N PRO A 95 -24.25 27.53 -1.84
CA PRO A 95 -24.13 26.45 -0.85
C PRO A 95 -25.17 25.33 -1.04
N VAL A 96 -26.40 25.68 -1.44
CA VAL A 96 -27.49 24.71 -1.64
C VAL A 96 -27.19 23.78 -2.80
N ALA A 97 -26.64 24.29 -3.90
CA ALA A 97 -26.22 23.43 -5.01
C ALA A 97 -25.10 22.46 -4.63
N LEU A 98 -24.21 22.85 -3.70
CA LEU A 98 -23.17 21.95 -3.20
C LEU A 98 -23.76 20.76 -2.42
N GLU A 99 -24.87 20.96 -1.69
CA GLU A 99 -25.53 19.88 -0.92
C GLU A 99 -25.89 18.68 -1.79
N GLU A 100 -26.41 18.91 -3.00
CA GLU A 100 -26.73 17.84 -3.96
C GLU A 100 -25.50 17.01 -4.34
N HIS A 101 -24.34 17.67 -4.50
CA HIS A 101 -23.09 17.02 -4.87
C HIS A 101 -22.42 16.25 -3.72
N ILE A 102 -22.62 16.66 -2.46
CA ILE A 102 -22.04 15.99 -1.27
C ILE A 102 -22.95 14.87 -0.74
N GLU A 103 -24.28 14.97 -0.91
CA GLU A 103 -25.22 13.92 -0.51
C GLU A 103 -25.21 12.75 -1.49
N ARG A 104 -25.00 13.02 -2.80
CA ARG A 104 -24.90 11.98 -3.83
C ARG A 104 -23.64 12.12 -4.69
N PRO A 105 -22.43 11.88 -4.14
CA PRO A 105 -21.18 12.07 -4.88
C PRO A 105 -21.01 11.16 -6.11
N SER A 106 -21.63 9.99 -6.11
CA SER A 106 -21.59 9.05 -7.24
C SER A 106 -22.35 9.53 -8.47
N GLU A 107 -23.36 10.39 -8.28
CA GLU A 107 -24.18 10.95 -9.37
C GLU A 107 -23.83 12.41 -9.67
N SER A 108 -22.91 12.97 -8.88
CA SER A 108 -22.45 14.34 -9.03
C SER A 108 -21.76 14.55 -10.37
N SER A 109 -22.29 15.49 -11.16
CA SER A 109 -21.67 15.96 -12.40
C SER A 109 -20.27 16.54 -12.15
N LEU A 110 -20.03 17.12 -10.97
CA LEU A 110 -18.75 17.69 -10.56
C LEU A 110 -17.69 16.59 -10.35
N PHE A 111 -18.01 15.52 -9.62
CA PHE A 111 -17.09 14.37 -9.46
C PHE A 111 -16.95 13.57 -10.77
N ALA A 112 -18.00 13.50 -11.59
CA ALA A 112 -17.97 12.80 -12.88
C ALA A 112 -16.96 13.37 -13.89
N ARG A 113 -16.58 14.65 -13.76
CA ARG A 113 -15.49 15.27 -14.54
C ARG A 113 -14.12 14.66 -14.22
N TYR A 114 -13.98 14.01 -13.06
CA TYR A 114 -12.74 13.44 -12.55
C TYR A 114 -12.90 11.94 -12.23
N PRO A 115 -13.06 11.06 -13.24
CA PRO A 115 -13.45 9.66 -13.03
C PRO A 115 -12.49 8.86 -12.14
N ARG A 116 -11.20 9.19 -12.20
CA ARG A 116 -10.14 8.56 -11.37
C ARG A 116 -10.35 8.84 -9.88
N ILE A 117 -10.74 10.06 -9.54
CA ILE A 117 -11.03 10.47 -8.17
C ILE A 117 -12.38 9.92 -7.73
N GLN A 118 -13.40 10.00 -8.60
CA GLN A 118 -14.74 9.48 -8.32
C GLN A 118 -14.77 7.97 -8.05
N ALA A 119 -13.90 7.21 -8.72
CA ALA A 119 -13.79 5.76 -8.51
C ALA A 119 -13.26 5.38 -7.12
N ASP A 120 -12.61 6.30 -6.41
CA ASP A 120 -12.10 6.08 -5.05
C ASP A 120 -13.11 6.58 -4.02
N HIS A 121 -13.90 5.65 -3.46
CA HIS A 121 -14.92 5.98 -2.48
C HIS A 121 -14.34 6.60 -1.21
N ASP A 122 -13.13 6.25 -0.79
CA ASP A 122 -12.54 6.78 0.44
C ASP A 122 -12.18 8.25 0.27
N VAL A 123 -11.59 8.62 -0.87
CA VAL A 123 -11.33 10.02 -1.22
C VAL A 123 -12.62 10.83 -1.33
N VAL A 124 -13.61 10.31 -2.05
CA VAL A 124 -14.88 11.01 -2.27
C VAL A 124 -15.62 11.22 -0.95
N ASN A 125 -15.67 10.20 -0.10
CA ASN A 125 -16.28 10.30 1.24
C ASN A 125 -15.50 11.27 2.13
N LEU A 126 -14.17 11.30 2.07
CA LEU A 126 -13.37 12.25 2.83
C LEU A 126 -13.75 13.69 2.47
N ILE A 127 -13.86 14.01 1.17
CA ILE A 127 -14.24 15.34 0.69
C ILE A 127 -15.68 15.66 1.11
N ALA A 128 -16.64 14.79 0.78
CA ALA A 128 -18.06 15.02 1.01
C ALA A 128 -18.40 15.14 2.50
N ASP A 129 -17.88 14.24 3.34
CA ASP A 129 -18.15 14.24 4.78
C ASP A 129 -17.55 15.48 5.47
N THR A 130 -16.37 15.92 5.04
CA THR A 130 -15.74 17.14 5.59
C THR A 130 -16.55 18.38 5.24
N LEU A 131 -17.05 18.47 4.01
CA LEU A 131 -17.93 19.57 3.59
C LEU A 131 -19.30 19.51 4.28
N ARG A 132 -19.83 18.30 4.54
CA ARG A 132 -21.05 18.11 5.33
C ARG A 132 -20.85 18.58 6.77
N ALA A 133 -19.74 18.22 7.40
CA ALA A 133 -19.39 18.69 8.74
C ALA A 133 -19.29 20.23 8.80
N ALA A 134 -18.67 20.84 7.80
CA ALA A 134 -18.59 22.30 7.68
C ALA A 134 -19.98 22.97 7.55
N SER A 135 -20.96 22.27 6.96
CA SER A 135 -22.33 22.78 6.75
C SER A 135 -23.22 22.61 8.00
N MET A 136 -22.88 21.69 8.91
CA MET A 136 -23.63 21.39 10.14
C MET A 136 -23.23 22.29 11.34
N ASN A 137 -22.73 23.50 11.12
CA ASN A 137 -22.27 24.44 12.16
C ASN A 137 -21.15 23.90 13.07
N TYR A 138 -20.19 23.14 12.52
CA TYR A 138 -18.87 23.06 13.15
C TYR A 138 -18.17 24.42 12.97
N ASP A 139 -18.45 25.36 13.89
CA ASP A 139 -17.99 26.75 13.78
C ASP A 139 -16.49 26.93 14.07
N ASP A 140 -15.87 25.92 14.69
CA ASP A 140 -14.45 25.92 15.03
C ASP A 140 -13.63 25.07 14.04
N PRO A 141 -12.82 25.70 13.15
CA PRO A 141 -11.95 24.99 12.23
C PRO A 141 -11.03 23.97 12.91
N HIS A 142 -10.60 24.23 14.15
CA HIS A 142 -9.71 23.31 14.88
C HIS A 142 -10.39 22.00 15.25
N GLN A 143 -11.69 22.03 15.55
CA GLN A 143 -12.44 20.81 15.86
C GLN A 143 -12.61 19.93 14.61
N VAL A 144 -12.90 20.55 13.46
CA VAL A 144 -13.01 19.82 12.18
C VAL A 144 -11.67 19.24 11.79
N GLU A 145 -10.59 20.01 11.95
CA GLU A 145 -9.21 19.56 11.73
C GLU A 145 -8.87 18.34 12.58
N GLU A 146 -9.15 18.37 13.89
CA GLU A 146 -8.87 17.25 14.80
C GLU A 146 -9.66 15.99 14.43
N VAL A 147 -10.94 16.12 14.08
CA VAL A 147 -11.78 14.98 13.64
C VAL A 147 -11.26 14.40 12.33
N LEU A 148 -10.89 15.26 11.39
CA LEU A 148 -10.34 14.87 10.09
C LEU A 148 -9.00 14.14 10.24
N ASP A 149 -8.12 14.65 11.11
CA ASP A 149 -6.84 14.01 11.44
C ASP A 149 -7.03 12.62 12.04
N LYS A 150 -7.90 12.50 13.05
CA LYS A 150 -8.18 11.20 13.68
C LYS A 150 -8.71 10.18 12.67
N ARG A 151 -9.62 10.61 11.78
CA ARG A 151 -10.15 9.74 10.72
C ARG A 151 -9.07 9.31 9.75
N MET A 152 -8.24 10.24 9.29
CA MET A 152 -7.17 9.95 8.35
C MET A 152 -6.11 9.04 8.96
N GLU A 153 -5.75 9.25 10.23
CA GLU A 153 -4.80 8.40 10.95
C GLU A 153 -5.35 6.98 11.15
N ALA A 154 -6.64 6.85 11.48
CA ALA A 154 -7.29 5.54 11.59
C ALA A 154 -7.31 4.79 10.25
N SER A 155 -7.67 5.47 9.16
CA SER A 155 -7.65 4.91 7.81
C SER A 155 -6.23 4.52 7.37
N HIS A 156 -5.25 5.37 7.64
CA HIS A 156 -3.85 5.11 7.36
C HIS A 156 -3.31 3.90 8.13
N THR A 157 -3.59 3.82 9.43
CA THR A 157 -3.22 2.68 10.28
C THR A 157 -3.84 1.39 9.74
N HIS A 158 -5.10 1.43 9.32
CA HIS A 158 -5.77 0.29 8.70
C HIS A 158 -5.13 -0.10 7.37
N ALA A 159 -4.76 0.85 6.51
CA ALA A 159 -4.08 0.59 5.25
C ALA A 159 -2.66 0.01 5.45
N LEU A 160 -1.96 0.38 6.52
CA LEU A 160 -0.65 -0.15 6.88
C LEU A 160 -0.69 -1.58 7.40
N HIS A 161 -1.84 -2.04 7.91
CA HIS A 161 -1.98 -3.36 8.53
C HIS A 161 -1.45 -4.49 7.65
N SER A 162 -1.74 -4.48 6.35
CA SER A 162 -1.25 -5.50 5.41
C SER A 162 0.26 -5.53 5.27
N SER A 163 0.93 -4.37 5.36
CA SER A 163 2.39 -4.32 5.35
C SER A 163 2.99 -4.89 6.64
N HIS A 164 2.40 -4.57 7.79
CA HIS A 164 2.83 -5.11 9.09
C HIS A 164 2.60 -6.61 9.17
N ALA A 165 1.46 -7.10 8.70
CA ALA A 165 1.15 -8.52 8.71
C ALA A 165 2.11 -9.33 7.81
N LEU A 166 2.45 -8.80 6.63
CA LEU A 166 3.49 -9.40 5.77
C LEU A 166 4.88 -9.36 6.43
N GLN A 167 5.22 -8.28 7.13
CA GLN A 167 6.49 -8.19 7.85
C GLN A 167 6.59 -9.24 8.96
N THR A 168 5.53 -9.43 9.75
CA THR A 168 5.48 -10.48 10.78
C THR A 168 5.67 -11.87 10.18
N VAL A 169 5.10 -12.14 9.00
CA VAL A 169 5.34 -13.40 8.28
C VAL A 169 6.81 -13.50 7.84
N ALA A 170 7.39 -12.42 7.31
CA ALA A 170 8.80 -12.40 6.92
C ALA A 170 9.72 -12.71 8.10
N ASP A 171 9.45 -12.14 9.28
CA ASP A 171 10.26 -12.35 10.49
C ASP A 171 10.11 -13.78 11.05
N GLY A 172 8.97 -14.43 10.81
CA GLY A 172 8.71 -15.82 11.22
C GLY A 172 9.31 -16.89 10.30
N LEU A 173 9.48 -16.59 9.01
CA LEU A 173 9.95 -17.56 8.00
C LEU A 173 11.31 -18.22 8.33
N PRO A 174 12.33 -17.52 8.85
CA PRO A 174 13.61 -18.14 9.24
C PRO A 174 13.42 -19.14 10.39
N ALA A 175 12.58 -18.81 11.38
CA ALA A 175 12.28 -19.70 12.49
C ALA A 175 11.54 -20.96 12.01
N LEU A 176 10.59 -20.81 11.08
CA LEU A 176 9.92 -21.95 10.45
C LEU A 176 10.90 -22.81 9.62
N GLY A 177 11.90 -22.20 8.98
CA GLY A 177 12.99 -22.93 8.32
C GLY A 177 13.87 -23.74 9.28
N ILE A 178 14.06 -23.26 10.52
CA ILE A 178 14.74 -24.03 11.57
C ILE A 178 13.88 -25.24 11.98
N VAL A 179 12.57 -25.04 12.17
CA VAL A 179 11.64 -26.13 12.49
C VAL A 179 11.68 -27.22 11.42
N ALA A 180 11.65 -26.82 10.15
CA ALA A 180 11.71 -27.75 9.02
C ALA A 180 13.03 -28.55 8.99
N ALA A 181 14.17 -27.88 9.23
CA ALA A 181 15.46 -28.55 9.34
C ALA A 181 15.54 -29.51 10.54
N VAL A 182 14.97 -29.14 11.70
CA VAL A 182 14.90 -30.03 12.87
C VAL A 182 14.08 -31.28 12.55
N LEU A 183 12.95 -31.15 11.84
CA LEU A 183 12.16 -32.30 11.39
C LEU A 183 12.94 -33.19 10.41
N GLY A 184 13.74 -32.59 9.51
CA GLY A 184 14.65 -33.31 8.63
C GLY A 184 15.76 -34.07 9.38
N VAL A 185 16.31 -33.49 10.44
CA VAL A 185 17.30 -34.15 11.31
C VAL A 185 16.65 -35.30 12.07
N ILE A 186 15.44 -35.13 12.63
CA ILE A 186 14.70 -36.21 13.30
C ILE A 186 14.49 -37.38 12.33
N LYS A 187 14.07 -37.11 11.09
CA LYS A 187 13.92 -38.13 10.04
C LYS A 187 15.24 -38.86 9.76
N THR A 188 16.34 -38.12 9.66
CA THR A 188 17.68 -38.67 9.41
C THR A 188 18.12 -39.58 10.57
N MET A 189 17.90 -39.17 11.82
CA MET A 189 18.26 -39.95 13.01
C MET A 189 17.42 -41.23 13.13
N GLY A 190 16.19 -41.24 12.62
CA GLY A 190 15.39 -42.46 12.50
C GLY A 190 15.92 -43.49 11.50
N SER A 191 16.93 -43.14 10.70
CA SER A 191 17.57 -44.00 9.70
C SER A 191 19.10 -44.01 9.88
N ILE A 192 19.56 -43.92 11.14
CA ILE A 192 20.98 -43.85 11.50
C ILE A 192 21.78 -45.11 11.12
N ASP A 193 21.09 -46.22 10.92
CA ASP A 193 21.64 -47.52 10.50
C ASP A 193 21.96 -47.58 8.99
N GLN A 194 21.52 -46.58 8.21
CA GLN A 194 21.75 -46.53 6.78
C GLN A 194 23.21 -46.19 6.41
N PRO A 195 23.66 -46.54 5.19
CA PRO A 195 24.97 -46.13 4.70
C PRO A 195 25.19 -44.61 4.69
N PRO A 196 26.45 -44.14 4.84
CA PRO A 196 26.80 -42.72 4.85
C PRO A 196 26.28 -41.94 3.64
N GLU A 197 26.19 -42.56 2.46
CA GLU A 197 25.70 -41.92 1.24
C GLU A 197 24.21 -41.55 1.33
N ILE A 198 23.40 -42.38 2.00
CA ILE A 198 21.97 -42.13 2.20
C ILE A 198 21.78 -41.08 3.29
N LEU A 199 22.51 -41.22 4.40
CA LEU A 199 22.55 -40.22 5.48
C LEU A 199 22.93 -38.84 4.96
N GLY A 200 23.98 -38.75 4.12
CA GLY A 200 24.43 -37.50 3.51
C GLY A 200 23.34 -36.83 2.66
N LYS A 201 22.56 -37.59 1.89
CA LYS A 201 21.42 -37.06 1.13
C LYS A 201 20.30 -36.55 2.05
N MET A 202 19.99 -37.27 3.12
CA MET A 202 18.96 -36.86 4.09
C MET A 202 19.35 -35.58 4.85
N ILE A 203 20.61 -35.50 5.29
CA ILE A 203 21.17 -34.29 5.92
C ILE A 203 21.16 -33.12 4.95
N GLY A 204 21.60 -33.35 3.70
CA GLY A 204 21.57 -32.34 2.66
C GLY A 204 20.15 -31.80 2.43
N GLY A 205 19.15 -32.67 2.43
CA GLY A 205 17.75 -32.27 2.35
C GLY A 205 17.28 -31.43 3.54
N ALA A 206 17.63 -31.81 4.77
CA ALA A 206 17.27 -31.07 5.97
C ALA A 206 17.86 -29.64 6.01
N LEU A 207 19.06 -29.45 5.46
CA LEU A 207 19.69 -28.12 5.38
C LEU A 207 18.99 -27.17 4.40
N VAL A 208 18.24 -27.70 3.42
CA VAL A 208 17.46 -26.89 2.47
C VAL A 208 16.38 -26.10 3.20
N GLY A 209 15.78 -26.66 4.26
CA GLY A 209 14.72 -25.99 5.02
C GLY A 209 15.17 -24.67 5.64
N THR A 210 16.32 -24.65 6.34
CA THR A 210 16.84 -23.42 6.94
C THR A 210 17.24 -22.39 5.89
N PHE A 211 17.91 -22.84 4.81
CA PHE A 211 18.24 -21.97 3.69
C PHE A 211 16.98 -21.32 3.09
N LEU A 212 15.96 -22.13 2.81
CA LEU A 212 14.73 -21.67 2.16
C LEU A 212 13.95 -20.69 3.05
N GLY A 213 13.89 -20.94 4.37
CA GLY A 213 13.27 -20.02 5.32
C GLY A 213 13.93 -18.63 5.30
N VAL A 214 15.25 -18.58 5.38
CA VAL A 214 16.02 -17.31 5.32
C VAL A 214 15.90 -16.64 3.94
N PHE A 215 15.97 -17.42 2.85
CA PHE A 215 15.85 -16.92 1.49
C PHE A 215 14.47 -16.30 1.22
N LEU A 216 13.39 -16.96 1.64
CA LEU A 216 12.04 -16.44 1.45
C LEU A 216 11.78 -15.20 2.31
N ALA A 217 12.27 -15.20 3.55
CA ALA A 217 12.14 -14.08 4.47
C ALA A 217 12.75 -12.80 3.90
N TYR A 218 14.06 -12.82 3.65
CA TYR A 218 14.82 -11.62 3.31
C TYR A 218 14.90 -11.35 1.80
N GLY A 219 14.77 -12.40 0.98
CA GLY A 219 14.82 -12.26 -0.48
C GLY A 219 13.47 -11.92 -1.12
N ILE A 220 12.35 -12.22 -0.44
CA ILE A 220 11.02 -12.06 -1.03
C ILE A 220 10.07 -11.33 -0.07
N VAL A 221 9.63 -11.96 1.03
CA VAL A 221 8.48 -11.47 1.81
C VAL A 221 8.78 -10.16 2.51
N GLY A 222 9.95 -10.00 3.12
CA GLY A 222 10.38 -8.75 3.77
C GLY A 222 10.45 -7.56 2.80
N PRO A 223 11.15 -7.68 1.65
CA PRO A 223 11.14 -6.64 0.62
C PRO A 223 9.75 -6.28 0.08
N LEU A 224 8.86 -7.28 -0.08
CA LEU A 224 7.47 -7.03 -0.49
C LEU A 224 6.70 -6.24 0.59
N ALA A 225 6.87 -6.57 1.87
CA ALA A 225 6.28 -5.85 2.98
C ALA A 225 6.75 -4.38 3.03
N THR A 226 8.06 -4.17 2.92
CA THR A 226 8.66 -2.81 2.88
C THR A 226 8.15 -2.02 1.68
N ARG A 227 8.05 -2.65 0.51
CA ARG A 227 7.53 -1.96 -0.68
C ARG A 227 6.06 -1.62 -0.53
N LEU A 228 5.25 -2.50 0.05
CA LEU A 228 3.84 -2.22 0.31
C LEU A 228 3.67 -1.03 1.25
N ASN A 229 4.44 -0.99 2.35
CA ASN A 229 4.46 0.13 3.26
C ASN A 229 4.76 1.45 2.53
N ALA A 230 5.83 1.48 1.73
CA ALA A 230 6.20 2.67 0.95
C ALA A 230 5.10 3.11 -0.04
N VAL A 231 4.36 2.17 -0.64
CA VAL A 231 3.22 2.48 -1.52
C VAL A 231 2.07 3.12 -0.74
N VAL A 232 1.75 2.61 0.44
CA VAL A 232 0.68 3.15 1.29
C VAL A 232 1.05 4.55 1.78
N GLU A 233 2.28 4.77 2.23
CA GLU A 233 2.77 6.08 2.65
C GLU A 233 2.75 7.10 1.49
N GLU A 234 3.09 6.67 0.27
CA GLU A 234 3.04 7.56 -0.88
C GLU A 234 1.60 7.95 -1.27
N ASP A 235 0.65 7.02 -1.14
CA ASP A 235 -0.77 7.28 -1.38
C ASP A 235 -1.37 8.19 -0.30
N ARG A 236 -0.85 8.17 0.94
CA ARG A 236 -1.28 9.03 2.06
C ARG A 236 -1.21 10.52 1.71
N HIS A 237 -0.22 10.94 0.92
CA HIS A 237 -0.05 12.33 0.51
C HIS A 237 -1.27 12.89 -0.25
N PHE A 238 -1.99 12.04 -0.98
CA PHE A 238 -3.19 12.48 -1.69
C PHE A 238 -4.32 12.86 -0.72
N TYR A 239 -4.48 12.09 0.36
CA TYR A 239 -5.44 12.39 1.43
C TYR A 239 -5.02 13.62 2.27
N GLN A 240 -3.73 13.75 2.55
CA GLN A 240 -3.16 14.96 3.20
C GLN A 240 -3.45 16.21 2.38
N LEU A 241 -3.30 16.16 1.06
CA LEU A 241 -3.62 17.30 0.19
C LEU A 241 -5.06 17.77 0.37
N ILE A 242 -6.02 16.84 0.39
CA ILE A 242 -7.45 17.12 0.57
C ILE A 242 -7.68 17.86 1.88
N ARG A 243 -7.11 17.32 2.96
CA ARG A 243 -7.17 17.93 4.29
C ARG A 243 -6.67 19.37 4.29
N GLU A 244 -5.46 19.60 3.80
CA GLU A 244 -4.83 20.94 3.81
C GLU A 244 -5.67 21.98 3.08
N VAL A 245 -6.22 21.60 1.91
CA VAL A 245 -7.05 22.50 1.10
C VAL A 245 -8.40 22.79 1.77
N LEU A 246 -9.04 21.77 2.35
CA LEU A 246 -10.34 21.93 3.00
C LEU A 246 -10.22 22.71 4.31
N ILE A 247 -9.17 22.49 5.11
CA ILE A 247 -8.91 23.28 6.32
C ILE A 247 -8.61 24.75 5.97
N ALA A 248 -7.79 25.00 4.96
CA ALA A 248 -7.56 26.36 4.47
C ALA A 248 -8.87 27.04 4.04
N ASN A 249 -9.83 26.29 3.49
CA ASN A 249 -11.16 26.80 3.16
C ASN A 249 -12.00 27.09 4.42
N LEU A 250 -11.91 26.29 5.49
CA LEU A 250 -12.60 26.55 6.77
C LEU A 250 -12.14 27.86 7.42
N HIS A 251 -10.85 28.21 7.29
CA HIS A 251 -10.32 29.51 7.69
C HIS A 251 -10.72 30.68 6.76
N ARG A 252 -11.60 30.44 5.78
CA ARG A 252 -12.14 31.43 4.84
C ARG A 252 -11.10 32.12 3.97
N HIS A 253 -9.95 31.49 3.71
CA HIS A 253 -8.99 31.99 2.73
C HIS A 253 -9.60 32.03 1.31
N PRO A 254 -9.19 32.92 0.40
CA PRO A 254 -9.60 32.89 -1.00
C PRO A 254 -9.33 31.53 -1.67
N ALA A 255 -10.20 31.07 -2.56
CA ALA A 255 -10.07 29.77 -3.22
C ALA A 255 -8.70 29.54 -3.88
N ASN A 256 -8.14 30.57 -4.54
CA ASN A 256 -6.80 30.47 -5.13
C ASN A 256 -5.71 30.21 -4.08
N ILE A 257 -5.85 30.76 -2.86
CA ILE A 257 -4.88 30.56 -1.77
C ILE A 257 -5.02 29.14 -1.21
N CYS A 258 -6.24 28.63 -1.01
CA CYS A 258 -6.47 27.25 -0.58
C CYS A 258 -5.77 26.25 -1.52
N ILE A 259 -5.87 26.47 -2.82
CA ILE A 259 -5.24 25.62 -3.84
C ILE A 259 -3.71 25.77 -3.86
N GLU A 260 -3.18 26.96 -3.65
CA GLU A 260 -1.73 27.16 -3.57
C GLU A 260 -1.13 26.47 -2.34
N VAL A 261 -1.81 26.51 -1.19
CA VAL A 261 -1.43 25.74 0.01
C VAL A 261 -1.40 24.25 -0.32
N GLY A 262 -2.44 23.73 -0.97
CA GLY A 262 -2.45 22.36 -1.48
C GLY A 262 -1.23 22.06 -2.36
N ARG A 263 -0.99 22.87 -3.41
CA ARG A 263 0.13 22.68 -4.34
C ARG A 263 1.47 22.60 -3.63
N GLN A 264 1.71 23.44 -2.64
CA GLN A 264 2.96 23.45 -1.86
C GLN A 264 3.15 22.20 -1.00
N ASN A 265 2.06 21.53 -0.60
CA ASN A 265 2.09 20.29 0.17
C ASN A 265 2.18 19.02 -0.70
N ILE A 266 2.14 19.13 -2.03
CA ILE A 266 2.39 18.00 -2.93
C ILE A 266 3.89 17.63 -2.89
N PRO A 267 4.25 16.33 -2.81
CA PRO A 267 5.62 15.86 -2.96
C PRO A 267 6.31 16.46 -4.20
N HIS A 268 7.56 16.92 -4.06
CA HIS A 268 8.25 17.70 -5.09
C HIS A 268 8.21 17.08 -6.49
N GLY A 269 8.38 15.76 -6.61
CA GLY A 269 8.37 15.06 -7.91
C GLY A 269 6.99 14.94 -8.57
N LYS A 270 5.90 15.24 -7.85
CA LYS A 270 4.52 15.20 -8.36
C LYS A 270 3.85 16.57 -8.40
N ARG A 271 4.53 17.61 -7.90
CA ARG A 271 4.00 18.95 -7.78
C ARG A 271 3.84 19.58 -9.17
N PRO A 272 2.64 20.06 -9.55
CA PRO A 272 2.47 20.80 -10.79
C PRO A 272 3.13 22.17 -10.68
N GLU A 273 3.63 22.66 -11.81
CA GLU A 273 4.15 24.01 -11.92
C GLU A 273 3.05 25.04 -11.69
N PHE A 274 3.42 26.18 -11.09
CA PHE A 274 2.45 27.22 -10.75
C PHE A 274 1.69 27.71 -11.99
N ALA A 275 2.41 27.98 -13.08
CA ALA A 275 1.83 28.49 -14.32
C ALA A 275 0.85 27.49 -14.99
N GLU A 276 1.15 26.19 -14.90
CA GLU A 276 0.30 25.13 -15.43
C GLU A 276 -1.01 25.05 -14.65
N LEU A 277 -0.91 25.05 -13.32
CA LEU A 277 -2.09 25.03 -12.45
C LEU A 277 -2.93 26.28 -12.64
N GLU A 278 -2.33 27.47 -12.67
CA GLU A 278 -3.05 28.73 -12.87
C GLU A 278 -3.83 28.73 -14.20
N SER A 279 -3.22 28.19 -15.26
CA SER A 279 -3.86 28.04 -16.57
C SER A 279 -5.06 27.11 -16.51
N ALA A 280 -4.94 25.95 -15.84
CA ALA A 280 -6.05 25.03 -15.63
C ALA A 280 -7.20 25.68 -14.85
N LEU A 281 -6.89 26.42 -13.77
CA LEU A 281 -7.88 27.12 -12.97
C LEU A 281 -8.58 28.25 -13.75
N LYS A 282 -7.88 28.92 -14.70
CA LYS A 282 -8.48 29.94 -15.58
C LYS A 282 -9.50 29.33 -16.53
N VAL A 283 -9.20 28.18 -17.13
CA VAL A 283 -10.15 27.46 -18.01
C VAL A 283 -11.43 27.11 -17.24
N LEU A 284 -11.29 26.56 -16.03
CA LEU A 284 -12.43 26.23 -15.18
C LEU A 284 -13.24 27.46 -14.76
N LYS A 285 -12.60 28.64 -14.61
CA LYS A 285 -13.32 29.90 -14.36
C LYS A 285 -14.16 30.33 -15.55
N GLN A 286 -13.68 30.12 -16.76
CA GLN A 286 -14.38 30.48 -17.99
C GLN A 286 -15.54 29.54 -18.28
N GLU A 287 -15.39 28.24 -18.01
CA GLU A 287 -16.47 27.26 -18.20
C GLU A 287 -17.63 27.42 -17.21
N ALA A 288 -17.36 28.02 -16.04
CA ALA A 288 -18.35 28.27 -14.99
C ALA A 288 -19.00 29.66 -15.05
N ALA A 289 -18.58 30.52 -15.98
CA ALA A 289 -19.08 31.90 -16.17
C ALA A 289 -20.06 31.97 -17.34
#